data_AF-A0A9D5VFG0-F1
#
_entry.id   AF-A0A9D5VFG0-F1
#
_cell.length_a   1.000
_cell.length_b   1.000
_cell.length_c   1.000
_cell.angle_alpha   90.00
_cell.angle_beta   90.00
_cell.angle_gamma   90.00
#
_symmetry.space_group_name_H-M   'P 1'
#
loop_
_entity.id
_entity.type
_entity.pdbx_description
1 polymer ?
#
loop_
_entity_poly.entity_id
_entity_poly.type
_entity_poly.pdbx_seq_one_letter_code
_entity_poly.pdbx_strand_id
1 'polypeptide(L)'
;MDLSPFENLPTLSREEAAWLVGITPEAYDRFMVNSNAKMTDGHIAVLDLLRAGFVLLSRKEAQAAMLGLQLSRSLEREKNLATTLQSSVFGDALPIPVTEECPDTFTPEKKKKKKKKKK
;
A
#
# COMPACT_ATOMS: atom_id res chain seq x y z
N MET A 1 -31.80 17.50 4.52
CA MET A 1 -31.27 16.75 3.35
C MET A 1 -31.88 15.37 3.46
N ASP A 2 -33.02 15.16 2.80
CA ASP A 2 -33.71 13.87 2.82
C ASP A 2 -32.88 12.86 2.02
N LEU A 3 -32.34 11.85 2.70
CA LEU A 3 -31.56 10.76 2.12
C LEU A 3 -32.44 9.62 1.57
N SER A 4 -33.76 9.82 1.53
CA SER A 4 -34.77 8.85 1.09
C SER A 4 -34.56 8.23 -0.31
N PRO A 5 -33.95 8.90 -1.32
CA PRO A 5 -33.64 8.22 -2.59
C PRO A 5 -32.48 7.23 -2.47
N PHE A 6 -31.65 7.31 -1.41
CA PHE A 6 -30.51 6.41 -1.20
C PHE A 6 -30.84 5.14 -0.39
N GLU A 7 -31.99 5.10 0.29
CA GLU A 7 -32.46 3.90 1.00
C GLU A 7 -33.12 2.87 0.07
N ASN A 8 -33.55 3.27 -1.11
CA ASN A 8 -34.23 2.40 -2.09
C ASN A 8 -33.29 1.87 -3.19
N LEU A 9 -31.97 1.83 -2.95
CA LEU A 9 -31.07 1.23 -3.95
C LEU A 9 -31.23 -0.29 -3.99
N PRO A 10 -31.18 -0.90 -5.19
CA PRO A 10 -31.25 -2.33 -5.32
C PRO A 10 -30.06 -2.99 -4.63
N THR A 11 -30.34 -4.11 -3.97
CA THR A 11 -29.32 -5.02 -3.49
C THR A 11 -28.95 -5.97 -4.63
N LEU A 12 -27.66 -6.14 -4.83
CA LEU A 12 -27.11 -6.98 -5.88
C LEU A 12 -26.56 -8.27 -5.29
N SER A 13 -26.76 -9.36 -6.01
CA SER A 13 -26.07 -10.60 -5.74
C SER A 13 -24.57 -10.47 -6.06
N ARG A 14 -23.77 -11.37 -5.51
CA ARG A 14 -22.32 -11.42 -5.73
C ARG A 14 -21.93 -11.40 -7.22
N GLU A 15 -22.64 -12.15 -8.04
CA GLU A 15 -22.33 -12.28 -9.47
C GLU A 15 -22.66 -11.02 -10.24
N GLU A 16 -23.79 -10.39 -9.95
CA GLU A 16 -24.21 -9.12 -10.56
C GLU A 16 -23.28 -7.98 -10.16
N ALA A 17 -22.87 -7.93 -8.88
CA ALA A 17 -21.92 -6.94 -8.39
C ALA A 17 -20.53 -7.12 -9.03
N ALA A 18 -20.05 -8.36 -9.16
CA ALA A 18 -18.79 -8.66 -9.83
C ALA A 18 -18.84 -8.25 -11.31
N TRP A 19 -19.95 -8.54 -11.99
CA TRP A 19 -20.19 -8.15 -13.38
C TRP A 19 -20.20 -6.63 -13.55
N LEU A 20 -20.89 -5.88 -12.67
CA LEU A 20 -20.93 -4.41 -12.71
C LEU A 20 -19.56 -3.76 -12.52
N VAL A 21 -18.72 -4.33 -11.66
CA VAL A 21 -17.34 -3.84 -11.45
C VAL A 21 -16.41 -4.31 -12.59
N GLY A 22 -16.85 -5.24 -13.43
CA GLY A 22 -16.05 -5.78 -14.54
C GLY A 22 -14.94 -6.71 -14.06
N ILE A 23 -15.15 -7.44 -12.96
CA ILE A 23 -14.16 -8.36 -12.36
C ILE A 23 -14.74 -9.76 -12.21
N THR A 24 -13.86 -10.76 -12.09
CA THR A 24 -14.31 -12.14 -11.84
C THR A 24 -14.90 -12.25 -10.42
N PRO A 25 -15.84 -13.19 -10.18
CA PRO A 25 -16.41 -13.39 -8.85
C PRO A 25 -15.37 -13.70 -7.77
N GLU A 26 -14.28 -14.38 -8.12
CA GLU A 26 -13.15 -14.64 -7.21
C GLU A 26 -12.37 -13.37 -6.86
N ALA A 27 -12.14 -12.50 -7.85
CA ALA A 27 -11.48 -11.22 -7.63
C ALA A 27 -12.36 -10.27 -6.81
N TYR A 28 -13.67 -10.40 -6.93
CA TYR A 28 -14.63 -9.63 -6.15
C TYR A 28 -14.59 -9.94 -4.65
N ASP A 29 -14.37 -11.19 -4.24
CA ASP A 29 -14.16 -11.51 -2.81
C ASP A 29 -12.95 -10.76 -2.25
N ARG A 30 -11.85 -10.74 -3.01
CA ARG A 30 -10.63 -10.00 -2.62
C ARG A 30 -10.88 -8.50 -2.59
N PHE A 31 -11.67 -7.99 -3.54
CA PHE A 31 -12.08 -6.59 -3.58
C PHE A 31 -12.86 -6.22 -2.30
N MET A 32 -13.83 -7.04 -1.90
CA MET A 32 -14.65 -6.82 -0.71
C MET A 32 -13.83 -6.88 0.59
N VAL A 33 -12.90 -7.84 0.70
CA VAL A 33 -11.97 -7.93 1.83
C VAL A 33 -11.09 -6.67 1.91
N ASN A 34 -10.61 -6.17 0.78
CA ASN A 34 -9.70 -5.01 0.75
C ASN A 34 -10.40 -3.67 0.99
N SER A 35 -11.68 -3.55 0.62
CA SER A 35 -12.49 -2.36 0.84
C SER A 35 -13.13 -2.32 2.24
N ASN A 36 -13.06 -3.42 2.99
CA ASN A 36 -13.72 -3.59 4.30
C ASN A 36 -15.25 -3.42 4.22
N ALA A 37 -15.83 -3.62 3.03
CA ALA A 37 -17.26 -3.61 2.83
C ALA A 37 -17.84 -4.96 3.27
N LYS A 38 -18.96 -4.91 3.99
CA LYS A 38 -19.63 -6.11 4.49
C LYS A 38 -20.77 -6.49 3.55
N MET A 39 -20.86 -7.77 3.23
CA MET A 39 -22.07 -8.33 2.63
C MET A 39 -23.03 -8.73 3.74
N THR A 40 -24.30 -8.43 3.54
CA THR A 40 -25.41 -8.96 4.35
C THR A 40 -26.10 -10.03 3.52
N ASP A 41 -26.11 -11.27 4.02
CA ASP A 41 -26.76 -12.43 3.38
C ASP A 41 -26.38 -12.64 1.90
N GLY A 42 -25.10 -12.45 1.56
CA GLY A 42 -24.58 -12.64 0.20
C GLY A 42 -24.97 -11.55 -0.81
N HIS A 43 -25.61 -10.49 -0.33
CA HIS A 43 -26.00 -9.34 -1.14
C HIS A 43 -25.25 -8.09 -0.68
N ILE A 44 -25.07 -7.16 -1.62
CA ILE A 44 -24.47 -5.85 -1.36
C ILE A 44 -25.38 -4.75 -1.90
N ALA A 45 -25.52 -3.65 -1.15
CA ALA A 45 -26.12 -2.45 -1.69
C ALA A 45 -25.18 -1.81 -2.74
N VAL A 46 -25.72 -1.31 -3.84
CA VAL A 46 -24.94 -0.60 -4.88
C VAL A 46 -24.14 0.56 -4.28
N LEU A 47 -24.70 1.25 -3.29
CA LEU A 47 -24.04 2.38 -2.63
C LEU A 47 -22.78 1.93 -1.87
N ASP A 48 -22.85 0.79 -1.19
CA ASP A 48 -21.69 0.21 -0.50
C ASP A 48 -20.64 -0.30 -1.49
N LEU A 49 -21.07 -0.85 -2.63
CA LEU A 49 -20.19 -1.25 -3.73
C LEU A 49 -19.42 -0.05 -4.30
N LEU A 50 -20.12 1.06 -4.53
CA LEU A 50 -19.54 2.28 -5.05
C LEU A 50 -18.58 2.90 -4.03
N ARG A 51 -18.97 2.96 -2.76
CA ARG A 51 -18.10 3.39 -1.66
C ARG A 51 -16.84 2.52 -1.56
N ALA A 52 -16.98 1.21 -1.65
CA ALA A 52 -15.86 0.28 -1.67
C ALA A 52 -14.89 0.57 -2.82
N GLY A 53 -15.43 0.87 -4.01
CA GLY A 53 -14.66 1.30 -5.18
C GLY A 53 -13.83 2.55 -4.91
N PHE A 54 -14.45 3.60 -4.36
CA PHE A 54 -13.75 4.84 -4.04
C PHE A 54 -12.67 4.68 -2.96
N VAL A 55 -12.93 3.86 -1.93
CA VAL A 55 -11.93 3.56 -0.89
C VAL A 55 -10.72 2.86 -1.49
N LEU A 56 -10.95 1.88 -2.37
CA LEU A 56 -9.86 1.17 -3.03
C LEU A 56 -9.08 2.04 -4.01
N LEU A 57 -9.76 2.91 -4.74
CA LEU A 57 -9.15 3.85 -5.67
C LEU A 57 -8.25 4.85 -4.92
N SER A 58 -8.79 5.51 -3.90
CA SER A 58 -8.04 6.48 -3.09
C SER A 58 -6.84 5.84 -2.38
N ARG A 59 -6.97 4.59 -1.91
CA ARG A 59 -5.84 3.85 -1.34
C ARG A 59 -4.74 3.58 -2.35
N LYS A 60 -5.09 3.22 -3.60
CA LYS A 60 -4.11 3.02 -4.68
C LYS A 60 -3.42 4.33 -5.07
N GLU A 61 -4.16 5.42 -5.16
CA GLU A 61 -3.60 6.74 -5.45
C GLU A 61 -2.62 7.18 -4.35
N ALA A 62 -2.98 7.00 -3.09
CA ALA A 62 -2.09 7.30 -1.96
C ALA A 62 -0.81 6.45 -1.98
N GLN A 63 -0.92 5.17 -2.31
CA GLN A 63 0.25 4.29 -2.47
C GLN A 63 1.15 4.73 -3.62
N ALA A 64 0.57 5.06 -4.77
CA ALA A 64 1.32 5.55 -5.94
C ALA A 64 2.03 6.87 -5.62
N ALA A 65 1.36 7.81 -4.96
CA ALA A 65 1.94 9.08 -4.53
C ALA A 65 3.11 8.86 -3.56
N MET A 66 2.96 7.96 -2.59
CA MET A 66 4.03 7.64 -1.63
C MET A 66 5.26 7.04 -2.33
N LEU A 67 5.06 6.11 -3.26
CA LEU A 67 6.16 5.55 -4.05
C LEU A 67 6.81 6.61 -4.93
N GLY A 68 6.03 7.50 -5.55
CA GLY A 68 6.56 8.64 -6.31
C GLY A 68 7.45 9.54 -5.46
N LEU A 69 7.04 9.85 -4.22
CA LEU A 69 7.83 10.64 -3.27
C LEU A 69 9.11 9.92 -2.83
N GLN A 70 9.06 8.61 -2.65
CA GLN A 70 10.26 7.83 -2.31
C GLN A 70 11.26 7.80 -3.47
N LEU A 71 10.77 7.61 -4.69
CA LEU A 71 11.60 7.63 -5.89
C LEU A 71 12.22 8.99 -6.14
N SER A 72 11.47 10.08 -6.02
CA SER A 72 12.02 11.43 -6.20
C SER A 72 13.09 11.75 -5.18
N ARG A 73 12.86 11.42 -3.90
CA ARG A 73 13.87 11.55 -2.84
C ARG A 73 15.11 10.69 -3.07
N SER A 74 14.94 9.46 -3.57
CA SER A 74 16.05 8.58 -3.88
C SER A 74 16.90 9.13 -5.02
N LEU A 75 16.26 9.63 -6.08
CA LEU A 75 16.95 10.26 -7.21
C LEU A 75 17.67 11.55 -6.79
N GLU A 76 17.09 12.35 -5.90
CA GLU A 76 17.72 13.56 -5.38
C GLU A 76 18.99 13.22 -4.55
N ARG A 77 18.92 12.18 -3.71
CA ARG A 77 20.09 11.68 -2.98
C ARG A 77 21.19 11.19 -3.92
N GLU A 78 20.83 10.43 -4.95
CA GLU A 78 21.80 9.95 -5.95
C GLU A 78 22.47 11.11 -6.68
N LYS A 79 21.71 12.13 -7.09
CA LYS A 79 22.26 13.35 -7.69
C LYS A 79 23.22 14.06 -6.75
N ASN A 80 22.84 14.25 -5.49
CA ASN A 80 23.70 14.91 -4.50
C ASN A 80 24.99 14.13 -4.22
N LEU A 81 24.92 12.78 -4.18
CA LEU A 81 26.10 11.93 -4.05
C LEU A 81 26.99 12.01 -5.29
N ALA A 82 26.40 11.98 -6.49
CA ALA A 82 27.14 12.11 -7.74
C ALA A 82 27.86 13.47 -7.84
N THR A 83 27.19 14.57 -7.49
CA THR A 83 27.83 15.90 -7.47
C THR A 83 28.92 15.99 -6.42
N THR A 84 28.73 15.38 -5.25
CA THR A 84 29.75 15.34 -4.19
C THR A 84 30.98 14.56 -4.65
N LEU A 85 30.79 13.38 -5.24
CA LEU A 85 31.88 12.58 -5.81
C LEU A 85 32.59 13.31 -6.97
N GLN A 86 31.84 13.98 -7.84
CA GLN A 86 32.45 14.78 -8.89
C GLN A 86 33.28 15.92 -8.30
N SER A 87 32.77 16.61 -7.28
CA SER A 87 33.53 17.68 -6.62
C SER A 87 34.78 17.17 -5.88
N SER A 88 34.76 15.95 -5.32
CA SER A 88 35.93 15.35 -4.65
C SER A 88 36.97 14.78 -5.61
N VAL A 89 36.58 14.42 -6.84
CA VAL A 89 37.49 13.93 -7.88
C VAL A 89 38.17 15.09 -8.64
N PHE A 90 37.49 16.25 -8.78
CA PHE A 90 37.99 17.39 -9.55
C PHE A 90 38.41 18.62 -8.70
N GLY A 91 38.24 18.58 -7.37
CA GLY A 91 38.58 19.67 -6.46
C GLY A 91 39.54 19.24 -5.34
N ASP A 92 40.64 19.98 -5.19
CA ASP A 92 41.58 19.89 -4.07
C ASP A 92 40.90 19.89 -2.68
N ALA A 93 41.51 19.16 -1.76
CA ALA A 93 41.09 18.75 -0.41
C ALA A 93 40.24 19.70 0.48
N LEU A 94 39.31 19.11 1.26
CA LEU A 94 39.02 19.25 2.73
C LEU A 94 37.50 19.28 3.08
N PRO A 95 37.10 18.91 4.32
CA PRO A 95 37.25 17.65 5.04
C PRO A 95 35.91 16.86 5.08
N ILE A 96 36.01 15.55 5.29
CA ILE A 96 34.88 14.63 5.40
C ILE A 96 34.12 14.93 6.71
N PRO A 97 32.82 15.31 6.71
CA PRO A 97 31.99 15.07 7.87
C PRO A 97 31.67 13.58 7.88
N VAL A 98 32.40 12.84 8.70
CA VAL A 98 32.04 11.48 9.11
C VAL A 98 30.74 11.61 9.92
N THR A 99 29.59 11.50 9.27
CA THR A 99 28.40 10.96 9.93
C THR A 99 28.50 9.45 9.81
N GLU A 100 29.26 8.87 10.74
CA GLU A 100 28.93 7.55 11.30
C GLU A 100 27.46 7.59 11.69
N GLU A 101 26.66 6.80 10.98
CA GLU A 101 25.64 5.89 11.51
C GLU A 101 24.88 5.33 10.30
N CYS A 102 25.43 4.28 9.71
CA CYS A 102 24.61 3.32 8.99
C CYS A 102 23.59 2.77 9.99
N PRO A 103 22.26 2.97 9.82
CA PRO A 103 21.33 2.16 10.59
C PRO A 103 21.50 0.72 10.11
N ASP A 104 21.96 -0.13 11.02
CA ASP A 104 22.18 -1.54 10.81
C ASP A 104 21.05 -2.16 9.99
N THR A 105 21.45 -2.70 8.85
CA THR A 105 20.71 -3.70 8.09
C THR A 105 20.14 -4.75 9.04
N PHE A 106 18.82 -4.89 9.00
CA PHE A 106 18.06 -6.03 9.48
C PHE A 106 18.84 -7.33 9.28
N THR A 107 19.32 -7.93 10.37
CA THR A 107 19.78 -9.32 10.37
C THR A 107 18.58 -10.21 10.70
N PRO A 108 18.07 -11.04 9.77
CA PRO A 108 17.11 -12.07 10.11
C PRO A 108 17.85 -13.23 10.76
N GLU A 109 17.94 -13.25 12.09
CA GLU A 109 18.51 -14.41 12.78
C GLU A 109 17.53 -15.60 12.73
N LYS A 110 17.98 -16.66 12.06
CA LYS A 110 17.25 -17.92 11.85
C LYS A 110 17.03 -18.66 13.18
N LYS A 111 15.78 -19.08 13.39
CA LYS A 111 15.32 -20.26 14.16
C LYS A 111 16.43 -21.19 14.68
N LYS A 112 16.46 -21.41 16.00
CA LYS A 112 16.80 -22.73 16.57
C LYS A 112 15.75 -23.22 17.57
N LYS A 113 15.15 -24.33 17.16
CA LYS A 113 14.21 -25.23 17.85
C LYS A 113 14.93 -26.02 18.96
N LYS A 114 14.19 -26.26 20.07
CA LYS A 114 14.00 -27.57 20.76
C LYS A 114 15.02 -28.03 21.83
N LYS A 115 14.55 -28.11 23.09
CA LYS A 115 14.50 -29.31 24.00
C LYS A 115 14.17 -28.81 25.42
N LYS A 116 13.03 -29.13 26.06
CA LYS A 116 12.53 -30.41 26.60
C LYS A 116 13.34 -30.95 27.80
N LYS A 117 12.83 -30.75 29.03
CA LYS A 117 12.86 -31.66 30.20
C LYS A 117 11.96 -31.05 31.29
N LYS A 118 10.80 -31.63 31.66
CA LYS A 118 10.60 -32.75 32.62
C LYS A 118 11.50 -32.55 33.86
N LYS A 119 10.98 -32.33 35.05
CA LYS A 119 10.04 -33.19 35.79
C LYS A 119 9.40 -32.38 36.91
#